data_AF-A0A5F5Y694-F1
#
_entry.id   AF-A0A5F5Y694-F1
#
_cell.length_a   1.000
_cell.length_b   1.000
_cell.length_c   1.000
_cell.angle_alpha   90.00
_cell.angle_beta   90.00
_cell.angle_gamma   90.00
#
_symmetry.space_group_name_H-M   'P 1'
#
loop_
_entity.id
_entity.type
_entity.pdbx_description
1 polymer ?
#
loop_
_entity_poly.entity_id
_entity_poly.type
_entity_poly.pdbx_seq_one_letter_code
_entity_poly.pdbx_strand_id
1 'polypeptide(L)'
;MSDEDSETPATELQGGEENELPIIQLCGLVEELSYGNSALKTETEMFEKYYNKLEPRDQRHPRLSEIKITRAEFAQLRGRYRSKSRVGVDRAIGLSYDQKCELVLKELDDMKDEIRHMRANAERDLQHHEAIIEEAEMRWVEVCRAVHEFKKDVLKTISKKKGSILATQKVMKYIEDMNRRRDNMKDKLCLKNVSLKVQRKKMLSQLRQKEEVGEALHDVDFQQLKIENAQFLETIEAKNQELIQLKLASGNTLQRLNAYKSKLQRSTEMSIHLDKEILLRNELLEKIESETLQAEEDRAKAEAVNKRLRRQLAEFQVPQVMVYVREKILTGDLEKTIKMWERKVEIAEMTLKGYRKAWNKMKTTNEHLQAICPPGK
;
A
#
# COMPACT_ATOMS: atom_id res chain seq x y z
N MET A 1 53.27 3.54 -85.49
CA MET A 1 52.48 2.37 -85.02
C MET A 1 51.22 2.97 -84.42
N SER A 2 50.31 3.41 -85.31
CA SER A 2 49.10 2.66 -85.75
C SER A 2 47.99 2.80 -84.70
N ASP A 3 46.84 3.45 -84.91
CA ASP A 3 46.22 4.17 -86.04
C ASP A 3 45.31 5.26 -85.39
N GLU A 4 45.53 6.54 -85.66
CA GLU A 4 44.76 7.44 -86.55
C GLU A 4 43.23 7.55 -86.36
N ASP A 5 42.85 8.81 -86.08
CA ASP A 5 41.71 9.58 -86.55
C ASP A 5 40.27 9.30 -86.06
N SER A 6 39.76 10.29 -85.33
CA SER A 6 38.33 10.65 -85.36
C SER A 6 38.21 12.16 -85.36
N GLU A 7 38.04 12.68 -86.57
CA GLU A 7 37.54 14.02 -86.83
C GLU A 7 36.06 14.13 -86.44
N THR A 8 35.74 15.30 -85.87
CA THR A 8 34.41 15.90 -85.73
C THR A 8 33.54 15.82 -86.99
N PRO A 9 32.21 15.80 -86.82
CA PRO A 9 31.33 16.60 -87.65
C PRO A 9 30.66 17.69 -86.82
N ALA A 10 30.82 18.93 -87.30
CA ALA A 10 29.96 20.05 -86.95
C ALA A 10 28.56 19.82 -87.55
N THR A 11 27.51 20.16 -86.81
CA THR A 11 26.20 20.47 -87.40
C THR A 11 25.57 21.62 -86.61
N GLU A 12 25.84 22.81 -87.13
CA GLU A 12 24.94 23.94 -87.35
C GLU A 12 23.80 24.23 -86.35
N LEU A 13 23.92 25.42 -85.76
CA LEU A 13 22.89 26.22 -85.11
C LEU A 13 21.67 26.45 -86.02
N GLN A 14 20.49 26.09 -85.52
CA GLN A 14 19.21 26.59 -86.03
C GLN A 14 18.42 27.17 -84.86
N GLY A 15 18.05 28.45 -84.97
CA GLY A 15 17.27 29.20 -83.98
C GLY A 15 15.76 28.93 -84.02
N GLY A 16 15.11 29.24 -82.89
CA GLY A 16 13.67 29.14 -82.58
C GLY A 16 13.53 28.73 -81.11
N GLU A 17 12.83 29.41 -80.20
CA GLU A 17 11.81 30.45 -80.24
C GLU A 17 11.97 31.36 -79.00
N GLU A 18 11.86 32.68 -79.15
CA GLU A 18 11.49 33.55 -78.02
C GLU A 18 10.01 33.30 -77.73
N ASN A 19 9.71 32.53 -76.68
CA ASN A 19 8.35 32.37 -76.20
C ASN A 19 7.87 33.68 -75.56
N GLU A 20 7.22 34.56 -76.34
CA GLU A 20 6.48 35.71 -75.80
C GLU A 20 5.28 35.21 -74.97
N LEU A 21 5.45 35.21 -73.64
CA LEU A 21 4.37 34.86 -72.69
C LEU A 21 3.23 35.89 -72.81
N PRO A 22 1.94 35.46 -72.86
CA PRO A 22 0.80 36.37 -72.84
C PRO A 22 0.87 37.39 -71.69
N ILE A 23 0.41 38.63 -71.91
CA ILE A 23 0.49 39.75 -70.94
C ILE A 23 -0.02 39.37 -69.54
N ILE A 24 -1.08 38.55 -69.45
CA ILE A 24 -1.64 38.06 -68.18
C ILE A 24 -0.63 37.19 -67.41
N GLN A 25 0.13 36.35 -68.12
CA GLN A 25 1.19 35.52 -67.53
C GLN A 25 2.39 36.38 -67.10
N LEU A 26 2.72 37.43 -67.85
CA LEU A 26 3.74 38.42 -67.47
C LEU A 26 3.33 39.19 -66.21
N CYS A 27 2.07 39.62 -66.08
CA CYS A 27 1.56 40.26 -64.88
C CYS A 27 1.64 39.33 -63.65
N GLY A 28 1.24 38.07 -63.79
CA GLY A 28 1.38 37.07 -62.73
C GLY A 28 2.83 36.88 -62.30
N LEU A 29 3.76 36.79 -63.26
CA LEU A 29 5.19 36.67 -62.97
C LEU A 29 5.75 37.90 -62.24
N VAL A 30 5.30 39.12 -62.60
CA VAL A 30 5.70 40.36 -61.92
C VAL A 30 5.21 40.39 -60.47
N GLU A 31 3.97 39.96 -60.20
CA GLU A 31 3.43 39.87 -58.85
C GLU A 31 4.18 38.84 -58.00
N GLU A 32 4.45 37.64 -58.55
CA GLU A 32 5.23 36.59 -57.89
C GLU A 32 6.66 37.06 -57.56
N LEU A 33 7.34 37.70 -58.54
CA LEU A 33 8.67 38.25 -58.34
C LEU A 33 8.66 39.42 -57.35
N SER A 34 7.61 40.24 -57.34
CA SER A 34 7.45 41.34 -56.37
C SER A 34 7.32 40.78 -54.95
N TYR A 35 6.48 39.76 -54.75
CA TYR A 35 6.33 39.09 -53.47
C TYR A 35 7.64 38.41 -53.02
N GLY A 36 8.30 37.70 -53.93
CA GLY A 36 9.61 37.07 -53.68
C GLY A 36 10.68 38.10 -53.30
N ASN A 37 10.76 39.23 -54.02
CA ASN A 37 11.67 40.33 -53.71
C ASN A 37 11.34 40.97 -52.35
N SER A 38 10.06 41.10 -51.99
CA SER A 38 9.66 41.59 -50.67
C SER A 38 10.12 40.63 -49.56
N ALA A 39 9.93 39.33 -49.73
CA ALA A 39 10.37 38.32 -48.78
C ALA A 39 11.90 38.34 -48.60
N LEU A 40 12.66 38.37 -49.71
CA LEU A 40 14.12 38.49 -49.68
C LEU A 40 14.59 39.78 -49.03
N LYS A 41 13.88 40.90 -49.26
CA LYS A 41 14.17 42.17 -48.59
C LYS A 41 13.98 42.05 -47.08
N THR A 42 12.88 41.44 -46.62
CA THR A 42 12.65 41.24 -45.18
C THR A 42 13.69 40.31 -44.55
N GLU A 43 14.07 39.22 -45.23
CA GLU A 43 15.15 38.32 -44.78
C GLU A 43 16.48 39.09 -44.68
N THR A 44 16.80 39.89 -45.68
CA THR A 44 18.02 40.73 -45.71
C THR A 44 18.03 41.75 -44.57
N GLU A 45 16.92 42.42 -44.31
CA GLU A 45 16.78 43.37 -43.20
C GLU A 45 16.96 42.70 -41.84
N MET A 46 16.40 41.49 -41.65
CA MET A 46 16.59 40.72 -40.41
C MET A 46 18.06 40.35 -40.21
N PHE A 47 18.73 39.88 -41.26
CA PHE A 47 20.16 39.55 -41.20
C PHE A 47 21.02 40.80 -40.96
N GLU A 48 20.70 41.93 -41.58
CA GLU A 48 21.40 43.19 -41.38
C GLU A 48 21.24 43.68 -39.94
N LYS A 49 20.03 43.63 -39.38
CA LYS A 49 19.78 43.96 -37.96
C LYS A 49 20.60 43.07 -37.03
N TYR A 50 20.61 41.77 -37.27
CA TYR A 50 21.38 40.84 -36.46
C TYR A 50 22.89 41.07 -36.57
N TYR A 51 23.39 41.27 -37.78
CA TYR A 51 24.79 41.61 -38.03
C TYR A 51 25.20 42.90 -37.30
N ASN A 52 24.36 43.95 -37.38
CA ASN A 52 24.59 45.21 -36.69
C ASN A 52 24.57 45.09 -35.15
N LYS A 53 23.85 44.10 -34.59
CA LYS A 53 23.85 43.80 -33.15
C LYS A 53 25.12 43.07 -32.71
N LEU A 54 25.77 42.31 -33.61
CA LEU A 54 26.98 41.53 -33.35
C LEU A 54 28.28 42.33 -33.53
N GLU A 55 28.29 43.36 -34.38
CA GLU A 55 29.46 44.23 -34.55
C GLU A 55 29.67 45.14 -33.32
N PRO A 56 30.83 45.07 -32.64
CA PRO A 56 31.22 46.09 -31.68
C PRO A 56 31.22 47.45 -32.38
N ARG A 57 30.67 48.47 -31.72
CA ARG A 57 30.45 49.83 -32.25
C ARG A 57 31.71 50.52 -32.84
N ASP A 58 32.89 49.94 -32.62
CA ASP A 58 34.21 50.41 -33.06
C ASP A 58 34.62 49.92 -34.48
N GLN A 59 33.85 49.04 -35.14
CA GLN A 59 34.18 48.47 -36.46
C GLN A 59 33.16 48.79 -37.57
N ARG A 60 32.49 49.94 -37.52
CA ARG A 60 31.61 50.34 -38.63
C ARG A 60 32.41 50.61 -39.91
N HIS A 61 32.41 49.66 -40.85
CA HIS A 61 32.78 49.92 -42.23
C HIS A 61 31.69 50.80 -42.90
N PRO A 62 32.06 51.81 -43.72
CA PRO A 62 31.07 52.64 -44.42
C PRO A 62 30.18 51.79 -45.33
N ARG A 63 28.87 52.07 -45.34
CA ARG A 63 27.90 51.33 -46.17
C ARG A 63 28.29 51.43 -47.65
N LEU A 64 28.29 50.29 -48.36
CA LEU A 64 28.55 50.22 -49.81
C LEU A 64 27.55 51.05 -50.65
N SER A 65 26.40 51.43 -50.09
CA SER A 65 25.43 52.32 -50.75
C SER A 65 25.86 53.78 -50.83
N GLU A 66 26.94 54.19 -50.15
CA GLU A 66 27.51 55.54 -50.25
C GLU A 66 28.68 55.66 -51.24
N ILE A 67 29.15 54.55 -51.81
CA ILE A 67 30.23 54.56 -52.81
C ILE A 67 29.61 54.75 -54.20
N LYS A 68 29.60 55.99 -54.70
CA LYS A 68 29.31 56.29 -56.11
C LYS A 68 30.50 55.86 -56.97
N ILE A 69 30.52 54.59 -57.40
CA ILE A 69 31.53 54.10 -58.35
C ILE A 69 31.13 54.56 -59.76
N THR A 70 32.02 55.30 -60.41
CA THR A 70 31.82 55.78 -61.79
C THR A 70 32.18 54.67 -62.79
N ARG A 71 31.46 54.61 -63.92
CA ARG A 71 31.58 53.58 -64.98
C ARG A 71 33.02 53.34 -65.49
N ALA A 72 33.93 54.30 -65.31
CA ALA A 72 35.33 54.20 -65.73
C ALA A 72 36.20 53.31 -64.82
N GLU A 73 35.85 53.13 -63.54
CA GLU A 73 36.66 52.37 -62.58
C GLU A 73 36.43 50.86 -62.71
N PHE A 74 35.26 50.44 -63.19
CA PHE A 74 34.92 49.03 -63.44
C PHE A 74 35.77 48.38 -64.56
N ALA A 75 36.28 49.17 -65.51
CA ALA A 75 37.01 48.66 -66.67
C ALA A 75 38.49 48.34 -66.39
N GLN A 76 39.09 48.89 -65.33
CA GLN A 76 40.53 48.73 -65.04
C GLN A 76 40.87 47.44 -64.27
N LEU A 77 39.87 46.71 -63.76
CA LEU A 77 40.10 45.50 -62.95
C LEU A 77 40.32 44.20 -63.75
N ARG A 78 40.14 44.20 -65.09
CA ARG A 78 40.26 42.96 -65.90
C ARG A 78 41.68 42.61 -66.38
N GLY A 79 42.71 43.41 -66.08
CA GLY A 79 43.99 43.30 -66.79
C GLY A 79 45.25 43.28 -65.91
N ARG A 80 45.39 42.29 -65.02
CA ARG A 80 46.69 41.72 -64.56
C ARG A 80 46.49 40.88 -63.29
N TYR A 81 46.58 39.55 -63.38
CA TYR A 81 47.09 38.72 -62.28
C TYR A 81 47.66 37.41 -62.84
N ARG A 82 49.00 37.31 -62.89
CA ARG A 82 49.72 36.03 -62.99
C ARG A 82 49.91 35.49 -61.57
N SER A 83 49.66 34.19 -61.44
CA SER A 83 49.79 33.27 -60.31
C SER A 83 50.75 33.66 -59.18
N LYS A 84 50.22 33.76 -57.95
CA LYS A 84 50.92 33.46 -56.69
C LYS A 84 49.89 33.15 -55.59
N SER A 85 50.06 31.99 -54.98
CA SER A 85 49.48 31.54 -53.72
C SER A 85 47.98 31.28 -53.66
N ARG A 86 47.65 30.00 -53.50
CA ARG A 86 46.40 29.50 -52.91
C ARG A 86 46.06 30.30 -51.65
N VAL A 87 45.01 31.11 -51.72
CA VAL A 87 44.14 31.39 -50.59
C VAL A 87 42.77 30.96 -51.08
N GLY A 88 42.15 30.07 -50.32
CA GLY A 88 40.94 29.37 -50.72
C GLY A 88 39.91 30.33 -51.28
N VAL A 89 39.22 29.86 -52.31
CA VAL A 89 37.88 30.34 -52.61
C VAL A 89 37.13 30.27 -51.29
N ASP A 90 37.01 31.42 -50.63
CA ASP A 90 36.09 31.64 -49.54
C ASP A 90 34.73 31.51 -50.21
N ARG A 91 34.31 30.24 -50.44
CA ARG A 91 32.91 29.93 -50.61
C ARG A 91 32.32 30.56 -49.37
N ALA A 92 31.67 31.71 -49.51
CA ALA A 92 30.86 32.24 -48.44
C ALA A 92 29.94 31.09 -48.06
N ILE A 93 30.27 30.41 -46.97
CA ILE A 93 29.51 29.27 -46.48
C ILE A 93 28.21 29.92 -46.05
N GLY A 94 27.20 29.84 -46.92
CA GLY A 94 25.87 30.31 -46.60
C GLY A 94 25.43 29.66 -45.31
N LEU A 95 24.71 30.42 -44.48
CA LEU A 95 24.13 29.87 -43.25
C LEU A 95 23.32 28.61 -43.59
N SER A 96 23.50 27.56 -42.79
CA SER A 96 22.66 26.36 -42.87
C SER A 96 21.18 26.76 -42.66
N TYR A 97 20.25 25.97 -43.18
CA TYR A 97 18.82 26.18 -42.93
C TYR A 97 18.51 26.22 -41.43
N ASP A 98 19.17 25.39 -40.62
CA ASP A 98 19.00 25.40 -39.17
C ASP A 98 19.48 26.72 -38.55
N GLN A 99 20.63 27.24 -38.97
CA GLN A 99 21.18 28.52 -38.52
C GLN A 99 20.29 29.71 -38.93
N LYS A 100 19.70 29.65 -40.12
CA LYS A 100 18.71 30.63 -40.57
C LYS A 100 17.45 30.58 -39.72
N CYS A 101 16.93 29.39 -39.42
CA CYS A 101 15.76 29.20 -38.56
C CYS A 101 16.02 29.72 -37.13
N GLU A 102 17.18 29.41 -36.54
CA GLU A 102 17.59 29.95 -35.23
C GLU A 102 17.63 31.48 -35.24
N LEU A 103 18.18 32.07 -36.30
CA LEU A 103 18.26 33.51 -36.45
C LEU A 103 16.87 34.16 -36.59
N VAL A 104 15.98 33.55 -37.37
CA VAL A 104 14.58 33.99 -37.50
C VAL A 104 13.85 33.92 -36.16
N LEU A 105 14.03 32.83 -35.41
CA LEU A 105 13.41 32.68 -34.09
C LEU A 105 13.92 33.72 -33.09
N LYS A 106 15.22 34.02 -33.12
CA LYS A 106 15.82 35.04 -32.26
C LYS A 106 15.32 36.45 -32.59
N GLU A 107 15.30 36.84 -33.86
CA GLU A 107 14.80 38.17 -34.25
C GLU A 107 13.29 38.30 -34.00
N LEU A 108 12.53 37.20 -34.11
CA LEU A 108 11.12 37.15 -33.72
C LEU A 108 10.95 37.39 -32.21
N ASP A 109 11.78 36.79 -31.36
CA ASP A 109 11.74 37.01 -29.91
C ASP A 109 12.17 38.44 -29.54
N ASP A 110 13.25 38.96 -30.14
CA ASP A 110 13.69 40.35 -30.00
C ASP A 110 12.56 41.32 -30.40
N MET A 111 11.88 41.09 -31.52
CA MET A 111 10.76 41.92 -31.96
C MET A 111 9.55 41.82 -31.03
N LYS A 112 9.28 40.64 -30.45
CA LYS A 112 8.26 40.51 -29.40
C LYS A 112 8.62 41.35 -28.17
N ASP A 113 9.88 41.35 -27.74
CA ASP A 113 10.36 42.19 -26.65
C ASP A 113 10.26 43.67 -26.94
N GLU A 114 10.65 44.10 -28.15
CA GLU A 114 10.48 45.49 -28.58
C GLU A 114 9.00 45.91 -28.56
N ILE A 115 8.09 45.06 -29.05
CA ILE A 115 6.64 45.31 -28.98
C ILE A 115 6.16 45.39 -27.54
N ARG A 116 6.61 44.49 -26.65
CA ARG A 116 6.26 44.53 -25.21
C ARG A 116 6.71 45.85 -24.58
N HIS A 117 7.94 46.27 -24.84
CA HIS A 117 8.50 47.51 -24.33
C HIS A 117 7.78 48.74 -24.88
N MET A 118 7.51 48.79 -26.18
CA MET A 118 6.74 49.88 -26.80
C MET A 118 5.33 50.00 -26.20
N ARG A 119 4.63 48.87 -26.00
CA ARG A 119 3.30 48.86 -25.35
C ARG A 119 3.37 49.38 -23.92
N ALA A 120 4.35 48.92 -23.13
CA ALA A 120 4.54 49.39 -21.76
C ALA A 120 4.84 50.90 -21.70
N ASN A 121 5.58 51.43 -22.67
CA ASN A 121 5.85 52.86 -22.77
C ASN A 121 4.59 53.65 -23.14
N ALA A 122 3.87 53.20 -24.17
CA ALA A 122 2.63 53.85 -24.60
C ALA A 122 1.59 53.88 -23.48
N GLU A 123 1.46 52.80 -22.71
CA GLU A 123 0.58 52.72 -21.54
C GLU A 123 0.97 53.73 -20.46
N ARG A 124 2.27 53.86 -20.14
CA ARG A 124 2.75 54.88 -19.20
C ARG A 124 2.44 56.29 -19.67
N ASP A 125 2.64 56.56 -20.95
CA ASP A 125 2.40 57.89 -21.53
C ASP A 125 0.90 58.21 -21.55
N LEU A 126 0.05 57.22 -21.86
CA LEU A 126 -1.41 57.34 -21.79
C LEU A 126 -1.86 57.67 -20.36
N GLN A 127 -1.42 56.89 -19.37
CA GLN A 127 -1.71 57.15 -17.95
C GLN A 127 -1.21 58.54 -17.50
N HIS A 128 -0.07 58.99 -18.02
CA HIS A 128 0.43 60.34 -17.73
C HIS A 128 -0.48 61.43 -18.29
N HIS A 129 -0.91 61.29 -19.55
CA HIS A 129 -1.83 62.23 -20.18
C HIS A 129 -3.21 62.24 -19.53
N GLU A 130 -3.75 61.07 -19.15
CA GLU A 130 -4.98 60.96 -18.38
C GLU A 130 -4.89 61.73 -17.05
N ALA A 131 -3.79 61.57 -16.32
CA ALA A 131 -3.57 62.30 -15.07
C ALA A 131 -3.52 63.83 -15.28
N ILE A 132 -2.92 64.30 -16.38
CA ILE A 132 -2.90 65.74 -16.73
C ILE A 132 -4.31 66.24 -17.03
N ILE A 133 -5.11 65.48 -17.78
CA ILE A 133 -6.49 65.84 -18.12
C ILE A 133 -7.33 65.92 -16.84
N GLU A 134 -7.25 64.91 -15.97
CA GLU A 134 -7.99 64.89 -14.70
C GLU A 134 -7.59 66.08 -13.80
N GLU A 135 -6.30 66.42 -13.71
CA GLU A 135 -5.84 67.62 -12.99
C GLU A 135 -6.45 68.90 -13.59
N ALA A 136 -6.43 69.03 -14.91
CA ALA A 136 -6.97 70.20 -15.61
C ALA A 136 -8.48 70.35 -15.38
N GLU A 137 -9.23 69.25 -15.42
CA GLU A 137 -10.67 69.23 -15.14
C GLU A 137 -10.97 69.62 -13.69
N MET A 138 -10.25 69.06 -12.72
CA MET A 138 -10.39 69.44 -11.31
C MET A 138 -10.10 70.93 -11.11
N ARG A 139 -9.00 71.42 -11.69
CA ARG A 139 -8.59 72.82 -11.63
C ARG A 139 -9.63 73.74 -12.28
N TRP A 140 -10.21 73.33 -13.41
CA TRP A 140 -11.27 74.08 -14.07
C TRP A 140 -12.49 74.25 -13.16
N VAL A 141 -12.95 73.16 -12.54
CA VAL A 141 -14.07 73.19 -11.59
C VAL A 141 -13.77 74.10 -10.40
N GLU A 142 -12.55 74.04 -9.85
CA GLU A 142 -12.10 74.91 -8.76
C GLU A 142 -12.09 76.39 -9.16
N VAL A 143 -11.57 76.72 -10.33
CA VAL A 143 -11.54 78.11 -10.85
C VAL A 143 -12.96 78.63 -11.08
N CYS A 144 -13.83 77.85 -11.72
CA CYS A 144 -15.23 78.23 -11.91
C CYS A 144 -15.93 78.51 -10.57
N ARG A 145 -15.70 77.65 -9.57
CA ARG A 145 -16.22 77.84 -8.21
C ARG A 145 -15.65 79.12 -7.58
N ALA A 146 -14.34 79.33 -7.63
CA ALA A 146 -13.69 80.52 -7.08
C ALA A 146 -14.20 81.82 -7.73
N VAL A 147 -14.40 81.83 -9.06
CA VAL A 147 -14.98 82.97 -9.77
C VAL A 147 -16.43 83.21 -9.32
N HIS A 148 -17.23 82.16 -9.16
CA HIS A 148 -18.61 82.28 -8.67
C HIS A 148 -18.67 82.82 -7.23
N GLU A 149 -17.87 82.26 -6.33
CA GLU A 149 -17.76 82.69 -4.93
C GLU A 149 -17.28 84.15 -4.83
N PHE A 150 -16.25 84.53 -5.59
CA PHE A 150 -15.78 85.91 -5.63
C PHE A 150 -16.85 86.88 -6.13
N LYS A 151 -17.57 86.52 -7.21
CA LYS A 151 -18.69 87.32 -7.72
C LYS A 151 -19.79 87.47 -6.66
N LYS A 152 -20.13 86.39 -5.95
CA LYS A 152 -21.18 86.37 -4.94
C LYS A 152 -20.82 87.16 -3.68
N ASP A 153 -19.65 86.89 -3.11
CA ASP A 153 -19.30 87.32 -1.76
C ASP A 153 -18.52 88.64 -1.73
N VAL A 154 -17.78 88.94 -2.80
CA VAL A 154 -17.00 90.16 -2.94
C VAL A 154 -17.72 91.16 -3.83
N LEU A 155 -17.90 90.86 -5.13
CA LEU A 155 -18.39 91.85 -6.11
C LEU A 155 -19.81 92.37 -5.80
N LYS A 156 -20.77 91.49 -5.47
CA LYS A 156 -22.12 91.93 -5.07
C LYS A 156 -22.09 92.80 -3.80
N THR A 157 -21.24 92.45 -2.84
CA THR A 157 -21.11 93.18 -1.57
C THR A 157 -20.49 94.57 -1.74
N ILE A 158 -19.50 94.71 -2.62
CA ILE A 158 -18.78 95.98 -2.83
C ILE A 158 -19.32 96.83 -3.99
N SER A 159 -20.30 96.33 -4.75
CA SER A 159 -20.85 96.96 -5.97
C SER A 159 -21.17 98.45 -5.81
N LYS A 160 -21.76 98.86 -4.68
CA LYS A 160 -22.13 100.25 -4.39
C LYS A 160 -21.06 101.05 -3.63
N LYS A 161 -19.97 100.42 -3.21
CA LYS A 161 -18.90 100.99 -2.36
C LYS A 161 -17.52 100.89 -3.02
N LYS A 162 -17.47 100.79 -4.34
CA LYS A 162 -16.22 100.64 -5.11
C LYS A 162 -15.30 101.83 -4.84
N GLY A 163 -14.03 101.54 -4.54
CA GLY A 163 -13.04 102.56 -4.17
C GLY A 163 -13.02 102.92 -2.68
N SER A 164 -13.95 102.42 -1.86
CA SER A 164 -13.90 102.64 -0.41
C SER A 164 -12.86 101.75 0.27
N ILE A 165 -12.35 102.22 1.42
CA ILE A 165 -11.46 101.44 2.31
C ILE A 165 -12.09 100.09 2.66
N LEU A 166 -13.42 100.07 2.91
CA LEU A 166 -14.15 98.85 3.22
C LEU A 166 -14.15 97.84 2.06
N ALA A 167 -14.23 98.32 0.81
CA ALA A 167 -14.14 97.45 -0.36
C ALA A 167 -12.75 96.82 -0.49
N THR A 168 -11.69 97.61 -0.27
CA THR A 168 -10.30 97.11 -0.25
C THR A 168 -10.10 96.08 0.85
N GLN A 169 -10.57 96.34 2.07
CA GLN A 169 -10.50 95.39 3.19
C GLN A 169 -11.21 94.07 2.88
N LYS A 170 -12.37 94.11 2.20
CA LYS A 170 -13.11 92.90 1.81
C LYS A 170 -12.33 92.06 0.80
N VAL A 171 -11.68 92.69 -0.18
CA VAL A 171 -10.84 92.01 -1.18
C VAL A 171 -9.60 91.42 -0.50
N MET A 172 -8.91 92.16 0.38
CA MET A 172 -7.76 91.65 1.12
C MET A 172 -8.12 90.43 1.97
N LYS A 173 -9.22 90.51 2.74
CA LYS A 173 -9.70 89.38 3.53
C LYS A 173 -10.00 88.14 2.68
N TYR A 174 -10.62 88.31 1.51
CA TYR A 174 -10.86 87.20 0.59
C TYR A 174 -9.55 86.55 0.12
N ILE A 175 -8.53 87.36 -0.23
CA ILE A 175 -7.22 86.85 -0.65
C ILE A 175 -6.54 86.09 0.49
N GLU A 176 -6.57 86.61 1.72
CA GLU A 176 -6.05 85.95 2.92
C GLU A 176 -6.75 84.62 3.19
N ASP A 177 -8.09 84.60 3.17
CA ASP A 177 -8.89 83.40 3.36
C ASP A 177 -8.60 82.34 2.29
N MET A 178 -8.43 82.74 1.03
CA MET A 178 -8.07 81.85 -0.07
C MET A 178 -6.65 81.31 0.04
N ASN A 179 -5.69 82.11 0.48
CA ASN A 179 -4.33 81.65 0.75
C ASN A 179 -4.33 80.60 1.86
N ARG A 180 -5.02 80.87 2.97
CA ARG A 180 -5.15 79.92 4.08
C ARG A 180 -5.81 78.60 3.66
N ARG A 181 -6.82 78.64 2.79
CA ARG A 181 -7.45 77.43 2.23
C ARG A 181 -6.46 76.63 1.36
N ARG A 182 -5.67 77.29 0.52
CA ARG A 182 -4.63 76.62 -0.30
C ARG A 182 -3.56 75.99 0.58
N ASP A 183 -3.09 76.67 1.61
CA ASP A 183 -2.08 76.12 2.54
C ASP A 183 -2.60 74.87 3.25
N ASN A 184 -3.83 74.92 3.77
CA ASN A 184 -4.48 73.74 4.36
C ASN A 184 -4.61 72.57 3.38
N MET A 185 -4.91 72.85 2.10
CA MET A 185 -5.00 71.81 1.07
C MET A 185 -3.63 71.22 0.74
N LYS A 186 -2.60 72.07 0.64
CA LYS A 186 -1.21 71.66 0.44
C LYS A 186 -0.77 70.69 1.54
N ASP A 187 -1.05 70.99 2.80
CA ASP A 187 -0.68 70.13 3.93
C ASP A 187 -1.40 68.78 3.86
N LYS A 188 -2.71 68.78 3.54
CA LYS A 188 -3.49 67.54 3.32
C LYS A 188 -2.91 66.69 2.18
N LEU A 189 -2.58 67.30 1.05
CA LEU A 189 -1.99 66.61 -0.09
C LEU A 189 -0.59 66.08 0.24
N CYS A 190 0.22 66.82 0.99
CA CYS A 190 1.53 66.39 1.44
C CYS A 190 1.43 65.12 2.31
N LEU A 191 0.54 65.11 3.31
CA LEU A 191 0.30 63.95 4.16
C LEU A 191 -0.19 62.73 3.35
N LYS A 192 -1.12 62.94 2.41
CA LYS A 192 -1.59 61.88 1.51
C LYS A 192 -0.47 61.35 0.62
N ASN A 193 0.40 62.22 0.09
CA ASN A 193 1.54 61.81 -0.73
C ASN A 193 2.54 60.95 0.06
N VAL A 194 2.86 61.33 1.30
CA VAL A 194 3.73 60.53 2.17
C VAL A 194 3.11 59.18 2.48
N SER A 195 1.81 59.13 2.80
CA SER A 195 1.09 57.88 3.06
C SER A 195 1.10 56.93 1.84
N LEU A 196 0.80 57.45 0.65
CA LEU A 196 0.84 56.68 -0.59
C LEU A 196 2.26 56.19 -0.94
N LYS A 197 3.30 56.99 -0.68
CA LYS A 197 4.70 56.56 -0.84
C LYS A 197 5.05 55.39 0.07
N VAL A 198 4.59 55.40 1.32
CA VAL A 198 4.79 54.28 2.26
C VAL A 198 4.04 53.03 1.79
N GLN A 199 2.78 53.19 1.36
CA GLN A 199 2.00 52.08 0.82
C GLN A 199 2.65 51.47 -0.42
N ARG A 200 3.11 52.29 -1.37
CA ARG A 200 3.87 51.84 -2.55
C ARG A 200 5.11 51.05 -2.15
N LYS A 201 5.92 51.56 -1.21
CA LYS A 201 7.11 50.84 -0.72
C LYS A 201 6.75 49.49 -0.12
N LYS A 202 5.67 49.41 0.68
CA LYS A 202 5.17 48.16 1.26
C LYS A 202 4.75 47.17 0.18
N MET A 203 3.96 47.61 -0.80
CA MET A 203 3.52 46.75 -1.91
C MET A 203 4.70 46.22 -2.74
N LEU A 204 5.68 47.08 -3.05
CA LEU A 204 6.90 46.65 -3.75
C LEU A 204 7.75 45.67 -2.94
N SER A 205 7.80 45.82 -1.61
CA SER A 205 8.48 44.86 -0.74
C SER A 205 7.76 43.51 -0.71
N GLN A 206 6.42 43.51 -0.68
CA GLN A 206 5.63 42.28 -0.73
C GLN A 206 5.75 41.59 -2.09
N LEU A 207 5.81 42.35 -3.18
CA LEU A 207 6.03 41.80 -4.51
C LEU A 207 7.39 41.10 -4.58
N ARG A 208 8.47 41.76 -4.13
CA ARG A 208 9.81 41.15 -4.07
C ARG A 208 9.86 39.89 -3.22
N GLN A 209 9.24 39.89 -2.04
CA GLN A 209 9.18 38.69 -1.21
C GLN A 209 8.46 37.53 -1.92
N LYS A 210 7.41 37.82 -2.70
CA LYS A 210 6.72 36.80 -3.49
C LYS A 210 7.55 36.34 -4.69
N GLU A 211 8.28 37.23 -5.33
CA GLU A 211 9.20 36.90 -6.43
C GLU A 211 10.35 36.02 -5.93
N GLU A 212 10.99 36.36 -4.80
CA GLU A 212 12.04 35.55 -4.17
C GLU A 212 11.54 34.14 -3.77
N VAL A 213 10.30 34.03 -3.27
CA VAL A 213 9.67 32.72 -2.97
C VAL A 213 9.35 31.95 -4.25
N GLY A 214 9.01 32.63 -5.35
CA GLY A 214 8.82 32.02 -6.66
C GLY A 214 10.14 31.59 -7.33
N GLU A 215 11.22 32.33 -7.12
CA GLU A 215 12.56 32.02 -7.62
C GLU A 215 13.21 30.86 -6.84
N ALA A 216 12.87 30.70 -5.56
CA ALA A 216 13.28 29.56 -4.75
C ALA A 216 12.54 28.25 -5.09
N LEU A 217 11.46 28.31 -5.87
CA LEU A 217 10.58 27.18 -6.17
C LEU A 217 10.48 27.03 -7.68
N HIS A 218 11.47 26.39 -8.29
CA HIS A 218 11.45 26.20 -9.74
C HIS A 218 10.34 25.23 -10.13
N ASP A 219 9.73 25.44 -11.29
CA ASP A 219 8.78 24.49 -11.88
C ASP A 219 9.39 23.09 -11.99
N VAL A 220 10.71 23.00 -12.17
CA VAL A 220 11.47 21.73 -12.18
C VAL A 220 11.39 21.03 -10.82
N ASP A 221 11.53 21.74 -9.71
CA ASP A 221 11.45 21.17 -8.36
C ASP A 221 10.04 20.63 -8.07
N PHE A 222 9.01 21.35 -8.53
CA PHE A 222 7.62 20.89 -8.44
C PHE A 222 7.36 19.65 -9.30
N GLN A 223 7.89 19.61 -10.52
CA GLN A 223 7.78 18.44 -11.39
C GLN A 223 8.54 17.25 -10.78
N GLN A 224 9.72 17.47 -10.21
CA GLN A 224 10.48 16.45 -9.50
C GLN A 224 9.70 15.90 -8.31
N LEU A 225 9.13 16.75 -7.45
CA LEU A 225 8.29 16.30 -6.33
C LEU A 225 7.07 15.50 -6.80
N LYS A 226 6.45 15.87 -7.92
CA LYS A 226 5.34 15.09 -8.50
C LYS A 226 5.79 13.72 -8.97
N ILE A 227 6.96 13.64 -9.62
CA ILE A 227 7.54 12.38 -10.09
C ILE A 227 7.89 11.49 -8.89
N GLU A 228 8.58 12.03 -7.88
CA GLU A 228 8.95 11.29 -6.66
C GLU A 228 7.70 10.79 -5.92
N ASN A 229 6.67 11.62 -5.78
CA ASN A 229 5.41 11.21 -5.15
C ASN A 229 4.72 10.09 -5.94
N ALA A 230 4.67 10.19 -7.27
CA ALA A 230 4.14 9.12 -8.12
C ALA A 230 4.93 7.80 -7.95
N GLN A 231 6.25 7.86 -7.90
CA GLN A 231 7.12 6.70 -7.67
C GLN A 231 6.91 6.08 -6.28
N PHE A 232 6.75 6.91 -5.23
CA PHE A 232 6.44 6.41 -3.89
C PHE A 232 5.07 5.75 -3.82
N LEU A 233 4.06 6.31 -4.47
CA LEU A 233 2.73 5.71 -4.55
C LEU A 233 2.77 4.35 -5.25
N GLU A 234 3.47 4.24 -6.37
CA GLU A 234 3.65 2.97 -7.07
C GLU A 234 4.38 1.92 -6.21
N THR A 235 5.42 2.36 -5.48
CA THR A 235 6.16 1.49 -4.56
C THR A 235 5.27 1.01 -3.40
N ILE A 236 4.45 1.90 -2.83
CA ILE A 236 3.48 1.57 -1.77
C ILE A 236 2.46 0.56 -2.29
N GLU A 237 1.93 0.76 -3.50
CA GLU A 237 0.96 -0.13 -4.12
C GLU A 237 1.57 -1.53 -4.37
N ALA A 238 2.79 -1.60 -4.91
CA ALA A 238 3.51 -2.86 -5.09
C ALA A 238 3.72 -3.60 -3.75
N LYS A 239 4.13 -2.88 -2.70
CA LYS A 239 4.31 -3.46 -1.36
C LYS A 239 2.99 -3.91 -0.73
N ASN A 240 1.90 -3.20 -0.97
CA ASN A 240 0.57 -3.61 -0.52
C ASN A 240 0.12 -4.90 -1.23
N GLN A 241 0.37 -5.02 -2.53
CA GLN A 241 0.08 -6.25 -3.28
C GLN A 241 0.90 -7.45 -2.77
N GLU A 242 2.21 -7.27 -2.53
CA GLU A 242 3.06 -8.29 -1.89
C GLU A 242 2.51 -8.70 -0.52
N LEU A 243 2.10 -7.73 0.31
CA LEU A 243 1.53 -7.98 1.63
C LEU A 243 0.23 -8.79 1.55
N ILE A 244 -0.65 -8.48 0.59
CA ILE A 244 -1.89 -9.23 0.37
C ILE A 244 -1.58 -10.67 -0.02
N GLN A 245 -0.63 -10.90 -0.94
CA GLN A 245 -0.24 -12.26 -1.33
C GLN A 245 0.33 -13.05 -0.15
N LEU A 246 1.21 -12.43 0.66
CA LEU A 246 1.77 -13.06 1.85
C LEU A 246 0.69 -13.37 2.90
N LYS A 247 -0.28 -12.48 3.10
CA LYS A 247 -1.43 -12.72 3.99
C LYS A 247 -2.27 -13.91 3.53
N LEU A 248 -2.55 -14.01 2.23
CA LEU A 248 -3.28 -15.14 1.65
C LEU A 248 -2.50 -16.46 1.81
N ALA A 249 -1.21 -16.45 1.51
CA ALA A 249 -0.34 -17.62 1.69
C ALA A 249 -0.28 -18.06 3.16
N SER A 250 -0.12 -17.12 4.09
CA SER A 250 -0.12 -17.36 5.54
C SER A 250 -1.47 -17.89 6.04
N GLY A 251 -2.58 -17.34 5.55
CA GLY A 251 -3.92 -17.86 5.84
C GLY A 251 -4.10 -19.31 5.38
N ASN A 252 -3.66 -19.62 4.16
CA ASN A 252 -3.75 -20.97 3.60
C ASN A 252 -2.84 -21.98 4.33
N THR A 253 -1.64 -21.58 4.76
CA THR A 253 -0.77 -22.44 5.57
C THR A 253 -1.36 -22.67 6.97
N LEU A 254 -1.94 -21.64 7.59
CA LEU A 254 -2.62 -21.76 8.88
C LEU A 254 -3.83 -22.70 8.81
N GLN A 255 -4.65 -22.59 7.75
CA GLN A 255 -5.78 -23.51 7.53
C GLN A 255 -5.31 -24.96 7.39
N ARG A 256 -4.27 -25.21 6.60
CA ARG A 256 -3.67 -26.55 6.46
C ARG A 256 -3.11 -27.06 7.79
N LEU A 257 -2.39 -26.22 8.53
CA LEU A 257 -1.85 -26.57 9.84
C LEU A 257 -2.96 -26.96 10.83
N ASN A 258 -4.04 -26.18 10.89
CA ASN A 258 -5.18 -26.48 11.76
C ASN A 258 -5.86 -27.80 11.35
N ALA A 259 -6.02 -28.07 10.05
CA ALA A 259 -6.56 -29.33 9.57
C ALA A 259 -5.71 -30.53 10.01
N TYR A 260 -4.37 -30.43 9.90
CA TYR A 260 -3.46 -31.47 10.39
C TYR A 260 -3.49 -31.60 11.90
N LYS A 261 -3.54 -30.50 12.65
CA LYS A 261 -3.68 -30.51 14.11
C LYS A 261 -4.95 -31.23 14.56
N SER A 262 -6.09 -30.95 13.93
CA SER A 262 -7.35 -31.64 14.23
C SER A 262 -7.31 -33.13 13.85
N LYS A 263 -6.64 -33.49 12.74
CA LYS A 263 -6.48 -34.90 12.35
C LYS A 263 -5.58 -35.65 13.34
N LEU A 264 -4.49 -35.03 13.77
CA LEU A 264 -3.60 -35.58 14.78
C LEU A 264 -4.34 -35.78 16.10
N GLN A 265 -5.05 -34.76 16.59
CA GLN A 265 -5.82 -34.86 17.82
C GLN A 265 -6.83 -36.01 17.79
N ARG A 266 -7.60 -36.14 16.70
CA ARG A 266 -8.52 -37.28 16.52
C ARG A 266 -7.80 -38.63 16.54
N SER A 267 -6.65 -38.74 15.90
CA SER A 267 -5.85 -39.97 15.90
C SER A 267 -5.31 -40.29 17.29
N THR A 268 -4.87 -39.29 18.05
CA THR A 268 -4.38 -39.45 19.42
C THR A 268 -5.51 -39.87 20.36
N GLU A 269 -6.68 -39.25 20.26
CA GLU A 269 -7.88 -39.63 21.03
C GLU A 269 -8.30 -41.07 20.73
N MET A 270 -8.26 -41.48 19.46
CA MET A 270 -8.53 -42.86 19.05
C MET A 270 -7.48 -43.84 19.59
N SER A 271 -6.19 -43.48 19.56
CA SER A 271 -5.12 -44.30 20.16
C SER A 271 -5.36 -44.51 21.65
N ILE A 272 -5.62 -43.43 22.40
CA ILE A 272 -5.91 -43.50 23.83
C ILE A 272 -7.14 -44.38 24.11
N HIS A 273 -8.16 -44.30 23.25
CA HIS A 273 -9.34 -45.15 23.37
C HIS A 273 -9.02 -46.63 23.14
N LEU A 274 -8.26 -46.94 22.09
CA LEU A 274 -7.82 -48.31 21.78
C LEU A 274 -6.92 -48.87 22.90
N ASP A 275 -6.01 -48.07 23.44
CA ASP A 275 -5.14 -48.48 24.55
C ASP A 275 -5.99 -48.86 25.79
N LYS A 276 -7.03 -48.08 26.10
CA LYS A 276 -7.99 -48.43 27.15
C LYS A 276 -8.75 -49.72 26.85
N GLU A 277 -9.18 -49.91 25.61
CA GLU A 277 -9.88 -51.13 25.19
C GLU A 277 -8.98 -52.37 25.27
N ILE A 278 -7.71 -52.24 24.89
CA ILE A 278 -6.69 -53.28 25.03
C ILE A 278 -6.49 -53.63 26.51
N LEU A 279 -6.35 -52.63 27.40
CA LEU A 279 -6.23 -52.87 28.84
C LEU A 279 -7.44 -53.63 29.40
N LEU A 280 -8.66 -53.20 29.06
CA LEU A 280 -9.89 -53.89 29.49
C LEU A 280 -9.97 -55.33 28.97
N ARG A 281 -9.55 -55.57 27.71
CA ARG A 281 -9.49 -56.92 27.15
C ARG A 281 -8.45 -57.79 27.84
N ASN A 282 -7.28 -57.25 28.17
CA ASN A 282 -6.24 -57.97 28.91
C ASN A 282 -6.72 -58.34 30.31
N GLU A 283 -7.35 -57.42 31.05
CA GLU A 283 -7.94 -57.71 32.36
C GLU A 283 -9.02 -58.80 32.30
N LEU A 284 -9.83 -58.80 31.23
CA LEU A 284 -10.82 -59.85 31.00
C LEU A 284 -10.16 -61.19 30.67
N LEU A 285 -9.11 -61.19 29.85
CA LEU A 285 -8.34 -62.40 29.53
C LEU A 285 -7.71 -62.99 30.80
N GLU A 286 -7.09 -62.19 31.66
CA GLU A 286 -6.52 -62.65 32.93
C GLU A 286 -7.59 -63.29 33.83
N LYS A 287 -8.80 -62.70 33.89
CA LYS A 287 -9.93 -63.31 34.63
C LYS A 287 -10.33 -64.65 34.05
N ILE A 288 -10.53 -64.72 32.74
CA ILE A 288 -10.88 -65.98 32.06
C ILE A 288 -9.79 -67.03 32.28
N GLU A 289 -8.51 -66.68 32.14
CA GLU A 289 -7.39 -67.59 32.40
C GLU A 289 -7.43 -68.12 33.84
N SER A 290 -7.64 -67.25 34.83
CA SER A 290 -7.78 -67.67 36.24
C SER A 290 -8.99 -68.60 36.47
N GLU A 291 -10.13 -68.31 35.84
CA GLU A 291 -11.34 -69.14 35.91
C GLU A 291 -11.11 -70.49 35.22
N THR A 292 -10.40 -70.52 34.08
CA THR A 292 -10.06 -71.78 33.38
C THR A 292 -9.10 -72.64 34.20
N LEU A 293 -8.09 -72.06 34.84
CA LEU A 293 -7.19 -72.79 35.74
C LEU A 293 -7.97 -73.39 36.91
N GLN A 294 -8.86 -72.61 37.53
CA GLN A 294 -9.72 -73.11 38.61
C GLN A 294 -10.63 -74.25 38.16
N ALA A 295 -11.25 -74.11 36.98
CA ALA A 295 -12.09 -75.16 36.40
C ALA A 295 -11.29 -76.42 36.06
N GLU A 296 -10.05 -76.29 35.59
CA GLU A 296 -9.15 -77.42 35.34
C GLU A 296 -8.74 -78.14 36.63
N GLU A 297 -8.42 -77.40 37.70
CA GLU A 297 -8.16 -77.97 39.01
C GLU A 297 -9.37 -78.75 39.55
N ASP A 298 -10.56 -78.16 39.46
CA ASP A 298 -11.79 -78.77 39.94
C ASP A 298 -12.18 -79.99 39.09
N ARG A 299 -11.96 -79.93 37.77
CA ARG A 299 -12.05 -81.10 36.88
C ARG A 299 -11.08 -82.20 37.31
N ALA A 300 -9.82 -81.87 37.60
CA ALA A 300 -8.81 -82.84 38.01
C ALA A 300 -9.17 -83.49 39.36
N LYS A 301 -9.66 -82.71 40.34
CA LYS A 301 -10.18 -83.24 41.63
C LYS A 301 -11.36 -84.18 41.39
N ALA A 302 -12.34 -83.77 40.59
CA ALA A 302 -13.51 -84.58 40.25
C ALA A 302 -13.12 -85.88 39.51
N GLU A 303 -12.18 -85.81 38.57
CA GLU A 303 -11.64 -86.98 37.87
C GLU A 303 -10.88 -87.93 38.81
N ALA A 304 -10.10 -87.41 39.75
CA ALA A 304 -9.41 -88.22 40.76
C ALA A 304 -10.40 -88.98 41.64
N VAL A 305 -11.46 -88.30 42.11
CA VAL A 305 -12.56 -88.93 42.85
C VAL A 305 -13.28 -89.97 42.00
N ASN A 306 -13.61 -89.64 40.74
CA ASN A 306 -14.26 -90.57 39.82
C ASN A 306 -13.41 -91.83 39.58
N LYS A 307 -12.09 -91.66 39.34
CA LYS A 307 -11.14 -92.78 39.23
C LYS A 307 -11.12 -93.63 40.51
N ARG A 308 -11.11 -93.02 41.69
CA ARG A 308 -11.17 -93.75 42.97
C ARG A 308 -12.47 -94.54 43.10
N LEU A 309 -13.62 -93.93 42.82
CA LEU A 309 -14.92 -94.60 42.86
C LEU A 309 -15.01 -95.74 41.84
N ARG A 310 -14.47 -95.57 40.63
CA ARG A 310 -14.38 -96.64 39.63
C ARG A 310 -13.49 -97.80 40.09
N ARG A 311 -12.35 -97.51 40.74
CA ARG A 311 -11.52 -98.56 41.36
C ARG A 311 -12.26 -99.29 42.47
N GLN A 312 -12.91 -98.55 43.37
CA GLN A 312 -13.74 -99.14 44.42
C GLN A 312 -14.86 -100.00 43.83
N LEU A 313 -15.52 -99.57 42.75
CA LEU A 313 -16.54 -100.36 42.06
C LEU A 313 -15.97 -101.62 41.40
N ALA A 314 -14.74 -101.55 40.86
CA ALA A 314 -14.07 -102.71 40.27
C ALA A 314 -13.55 -103.70 41.33
N GLU A 315 -13.06 -103.20 42.48
CA GLU A 315 -12.63 -104.00 43.64
C GLU A 315 -13.83 -104.55 44.42
N PHE A 316 -14.98 -103.88 44.37
CA PHE A 316 -16.22 -104.32 44.98
C PHE A 316 -16.76 -105.55 44.26
N GLN A 317 -16.31 -106.71 44.71
CA GLN A 317 -16.95 -107.97 44.37
C GLN A 317 -18.10 -108.22 45.34
N VAL A 318 -19.30 -108.37 44.79
CA VAL A 318 -20.47 -108.84 45.53
C VAL A 318 -20.13 -110.23 46.07
N PRO A 319 -20.06 -110.44 47.40
CA PRO A 319 -19.84 -111.77 47.95
C PRO A 319 -20.93 -112.69 47.42
N GLN A 320 -20.51 -113.86 46.92
CA GLN A 320 -21.45 -114.85 46.39
C GLN A 320 -22.55 -115.10 47.44
N VAL A 321 -23.83 -115.09 47.06
CA VAL A 321 -24.97 -115.12 48.00
C VAL A 321 -24.82 -116.20 49.07
N MET A 322 -24.27 -117.36 48.68
CA MET A 322 -24.02 -118.46 49.59
C MET A 322 -22.95 -118.18 50.67
N VAL A 323 -21.94 -117.36 50.39
CA VAL A 323 -20.97 -116.90 51.41
C VAL A 323 -21.67 -116.01 52.43
N TYR A 324 -22.47 -115.04 51.97
CA TYR A 324 -23.25 -114.18 52.86
C TYR A 324 -24.26 -114.99 53.71
N VAL A 325 -24.97 -115.95 53.10
CA VAL A 325 -25.91 -116.83 53.81
C VAL A 325 -25.18 -117.69 54.83
N ARG A 326 -24.01 -118.26 54.50
CA ARG A 326 -23.19 -119.02 55.46
C ARG A 326 -22.74 -118.17 56.63
N GLU A 327 -22.17 -116.99 56.38
CA GLU A 327 -21.79 -116.05 57.43
C GLU A 327 -22.99 -115.60 58.28
N LYS A 328 -24.17 -115.45 57.65
CA LYS A 328 -25.41 -115.08 58.35
C LYS A 328 -25.96 -116.22 59.22
N ILE A 329 -25.87 -117.46 58.75
CA ILE A 329 -26.19 -118.64 59.55
C ILE A 329 -25.21 -118.75 60.73
N LEU A 330 -23.92 -118.54 60.48
CA LEU A 330 -22.87 -118.62 61.49
C LEU A 330 -23.04 -117.54 62.57
N THR A 331 -23.36 -116.30 62.18
CA THR A 331 -23.77 -115.25 63.14
C THR A 331 -25.05 -115.62 63.88
N GLY A 332 -26.06 -116.19 63.21
CA GLY A 332 -27.27 -116.67 63.88
C GLY A 332 -27.02 -117.82 64.87
N ASP A 333 -26.09 -118.74 64.57
CA ASP A 333 -25.72 -119.83 65.48
C ASP A 333 -24.86 -119.33 66.64
N LEU A 334 -24.01 -118.32 66.41
CA LEU A 334 -23.33 -117.60 67.49
C LEU A 334 -24.33 -116.87 68.39
N GLU A 335 -25.34 -116.20 67.83
CA GLU A 335 -26.42 -115.59 68.62
C GLU A 335 -27.22 -116.64 69.43
N LYS A 336 -27.50 -117.82 68.87
CA LYS A 336 -28.15 -118.92 69.60
C LYS A 336 -27.27 -119.48 70.72
N THR A 337 -25.97 -119.64 70.47
CA THR A 337 -25.04 -120.12 71.51
C THR A 337 -24.90 -119.09 72.62
N ILE A 338 -24.84 -117.78 72.31
CA ILE A 338 -24.92 -116.70 73.30
C ILE A 338 -26.20 -116.84 74.13
N LYS A 339 -27.37 -116.95 73.50
CA LYS A 339 -28.66 -117.15 74.21
C LYS A 339 -28.71 -118.43 75.05
N MET A 340 -28.10 -119.51 74.57
CA MET A 340 -27.98 -120.77 75.33
C MET A 340 -27.13 -120.58 76.57
N TRP A 341 -25.99 -119.89 76.45
CA TRP A 341 -25.12 -119.57 77.58
C TRP A 341 -25.80 -118.63 78.57
N GLU A 342 -26.50 -117.59 78.08
CA GLU A 342 -27.34 -116.73 78.92
C GLU A 342 -28.37 -117.56 79.71
N ARG A 343 -29.03 -118.54 79.06
CA ARG A 343 -30.01 -119.40 79.73
C ARG A 343 -29.38 -120.41 80.70
N LYS A 344 -28.17 -120.90 80.42
CA LYS A 344 -27.39 -121.73 81.37
C LYS A 344 -26.99 -120.92 82.60
N VAL A 345 -26.60 -119.66 82.42
CA VAL A 345 -26.34 -118.72 83.52
C VAL A 345 -27.62 -118.51 84.33
N GLU A 346 -28.76 -118.26 83.68
CA GLU A 346 -30.07 -118.11 84.36
C GLU A 346 -30.46 -119.36 85.18
N ILE A 347 -30.26 -120.58 84.64
CA ILE A 347 -30.50 -121.84 85.38
C ILE A 347 -29.54 -121.98 86.58
N ALA A 348 -28.25 -121.65 86.39
CA ALA A 348 -27.28 -121.66 87.49
C ALA A 348 -27.65 -120.65 88.58
N GLU A 349 -28.12 -119.46 88.22
CA GLU A 349 -28.63 -118.46 89.15
C GLU A 349 -29.92 -118.91 89.86
N MET A 350 -30.86 -119.53 89.14
CA MET A 350 -32.11 -120.05 89.69
C MET A 350 -31.90 -121.25 90.63
N THR A 351 -30.98 -122.16 90.29
CA THR A 351 -30.56 -123.26 91.17
C THR A 351 -29.85 -122.74 92.42
N LEU A 352 -28.94 -121.76 92.28
CA LEU A 352 -28.34 -121.07 93.43
C LEU A 352 -29.40 -120.38 94.31
N LYS A 353 -30.44 -119.81 93.71
CA LYS A 353 -31.59 -119.21 94.41
C LYS A 353 -32.46 -120.28 95.09
N GLY A 354 -32.62 -121.45 94.46
CA GLY A 354 -33.26 -122.64 95.02
C GLY A 354 -32.52 -123.20 96.23
N TYR A 355 -31.20 -123.38 96.13
CA TYR A 355 -30.35 -123.76 97.27
C TYR A 355 -30.41 -122.73 98.39
N ARG A 356 -30.43 -121.42 98.09
CA ARG A 356 -30.66 -120.37 99.11
C ARG A 356 -32.03 -120.47 99.78
N LYS A 357 -33.10 -120.78 99.03
CA LYS A 357 -34.44 -120.98 99.59
C LYS A 357 -34.55 -122.26 100.43
N ALA A 358 -33.92 -123.36 100.00
CA ALA A 358 -33.85 -124.60 100.76
C ALA A 358 -33.05 -124.42 102.05
N TRP A 359 -31.91 -123.73 101.99
CA TRP A 359 -31.11 -123.33 103.14
C TRP A 359 -31.92 -122.46 104.12
N ASN A 360 -32.65 -121.47 103.62
CA ASN A 360 -33.51 -120.62 104.47
C ASN A 360 -34.70 -121.38 105.05
N LYS A 361 -35.31 -122.33 104.33
CA LYS A 361 -36.37 -123.20 104.87
C LYS A 361 -35.85 -124.13 105.96
N MET A 362 -34.67 -124.72 105.75
CA MET A 362 -34.00 -125.58 106.73
C MET A 362 -33.61 -124.78 107.99
N LYS A 363 -33.21 -123.50 107.80
CA LYS A 363 -32.99 -122.53 108.88
C LYS A 363 -34.28 -122.18 109.63
N THR A 364 -35.41 -121.97 108.96
CA THR A 364 -36.71 -121.75 109.64
C THR A 364 -37.27 -123.00 110.31
N THR A 365 -36.99 -124.21 109.82
CA THR A 365 -37.34 -125.46 110.53
C THR A 365 -36.45 -125.72 111.74
N ASN A 366 -35.21 -125.22 111.72
CA ASN A 366 -34.35 -125.13 112.91
C ASN A 366 -34.98 -124.18 113.97
N GLU A 367 -35.79 -123.20 113.55
CA GLU A 367 -36.41 -122.22 114.45
C GLU A 367 -37.84 -122.60 114.91
N HIS A 368 -38.59 -123.47 114.21
CA HIS A 368 -40.00 -123.79 114.54
C HIS A 368 -40.27 -125.07 115.36
N LEU A 369 -39.41 -126.10 115.33
CA LEU A 369 -39.57 -127.28 116.22
C LEU A 369 -38.92 -127.08 117.61
N GLN A 370 -38.21 -125.97 117.82
CA GLN A 370 -37.77 -125.51 119.14
C GLN A 370 -38.92 -124.96 120.04
N ALA A 371 -40.19 -124.93 119.59
CA ALA A 371 -41.25 -124.16 120.26
C ALA A 371 -42.47 -124.93 120.83
N ILE A 372 -42.70 -126.22 120.59
CA ILE A 372 -43.88 -126.93 121.16
C ILE A 372 -43.54 -128.38 121.54
N CYS A 373 -43.61 -128.66 122.85
CA CYS A 373 -43.53 -129.95 123.54
C CYS A 373 -42.15 -130.55 123.88
N PRO A 374 -42.05 -131.21 125.07
CA PRO A 374 -41.16 -130.79 126.14
C PRO A 374 -40.34 -132.02 126.68
N PRO A 375 -39.66 -131.95 127.86
CA PRO A 375 -38.56 -132.86 128.18
C PRO A 375 -39.04 -134.22 128.68
N GLY A 376 -38.24 -135.25 128.42
CA GLY A 376 -38.42 -136.58 129.00
C GLY A 376 -37.16 -137.43 128.93
N LYS A 377 -36.44 -137.46 130.07
CA LYS A 377 -35.38 -138.39 130.50
C LYS A 377 -34.06 -138.44 129.73
#